data_AF-A0AA37L2L0-F1
#
_entry.id   AF-A0AA37L2L0-F1
#
_cell.length_a   1.000
_cell.length_b   1.000
_cell.length_c   1.000
_cell.angle_alpha   90.00
_cell.angle_beta   90.00
_cell.angle_gamma   90.00
#
_symmetry.space_group_name_H-M   'P 1'
#
loop_
_entity.id
_entity.type
_entity.pdbx_description
1 polymer ?
#
loop_
_entity_poly.entity_id
_entity_poly.type
_entity_poly.pdbx_seq_one_letter_code
_entity_poly.pdbx_strand_id
1 'polypeptide(L)'
;MRLAQFIRHAREEILAESFAYATRIPALQGSAASVLRNHLPLVLDAIALDLEQPQSREQSIDKSLGHAAPPAEESAAQSHGTLRARIGLDIEQLVAEYRVIRSCVLRLWMESGQPTAFAMDDTVRFNEAIDQAVAESVAFHAAEVAKWRHIFLGVLGHDLRGPLNAMLLTAQLLERVGSQNPEQATYLVGALLRNGRYLNVLLDSLLEYNKATLGVGTPLHRQAVDLGAACQEELEMLQQAFPKRRIRWQITGDARGDFDPSRVRQAVSNLVSNAAQHSPEDSEVAVIVVGQAAAVEITTENLSDPIPPEVLDTLFDPLRRNASPSGASSGNLGLGLFIVREIAKAHQGEVTASTADGVIRFKMVLPKSSKAA
;
A
#
# COMPACT_ATOMS: atom_id res chain seq x y z
N MET A 1 -14.66 -38.47 -14.59
CA MET A 1 -13.97 -37.39 -15.32
C MET A 1 -12.56 -37.27 -14.74
N ARG A 2 -11.51 -37.02 -15.56
CA ARG A 2 -10.15 -36.76 -15.04
C ARG A 2 -10.15 -35.46 -14.23
N LEU A 3 -9.27 -35.33 -13.26
CA LEU A 3 -9.25 -34.17 -12.35
C LEU A 3 -9.00 -32.84 -13.10
N ALA A 4 -8.14 -32.82 -14.10
CA ALA A 4 -7.90 -31.61 -14.92
C ALA A 4 -9.20 -31.08 -15.58
N GLN A 5 -9.98 -31.99 -16.19
CA GLN A 5 -11.26 -31.66 -16.81
C GLN A 5 -12.28 -31.18 -15.78
N PHE A 6 -12.28 -31.80 -14.60
CA PHE A 6 -13.12 -31.36 -13.49
C PHE A 6 -12.78 -29.93 -13.05
N ILE A 7 -11.51 -29.61 -12.82
CA ILE A 7 -11.07 -28.27 -12.40
C ILE A 7 -11.53 -27.21 -13.41
N ARG A 8 -11.39 -27.49 -14.71
CA ARG A 8 -11.85 -26.57 -15.77
C ARG A 8 -13.38 -26.42 -15.77
N HIS A 9 -14.12 -27.51 -15.61
CA HIS A 9 -15.59 -27.49 -15.64
C HIS A 9 -16.22 -26.84 -14.40
N ALA A 10 -15.72 -27.17 -13.21
CA ALA A 10 -16.22 -26.72 -11.92
C ALA A 10 -15.48 -25.47 -11.39
N ARG A 11 -14.72 -24.77 -12.22
CA ARG A 11 -13.85 -23.64 -11.83
C ARG A 11 -14.57 -22.59 -10.99
N GLU A 12 -15.72 -22.12 -11.47
CA GLU A 12 -16.48 -21.08 -10.77
C GLU A 12 -17.09 -21.59 -9.46
N GLU A 13 -17.47 -22.87 -9.39
CA GLU A 13 -17.96 -23.50 -8.16
C GLU A 13 -16.84 -23.65 -7.12
N ILE A 14 -15.66 -24.11 -7.55
CA ILE A 14 -14.45 -24.18 -6.72
C ILE A 14 -14.07 -22.80 -6.17
N LEU A 15 -14.07 -21.77 -7.02
CA LEU A 15 -13.76 -20.40 -6.62
C LEU A 15 -14.82 -19.83 -5.66
N ALA A 16 -16.10 -20.10 -5.91
CA ALA A 16 -17.18 -19.64 -5.04
C ALA A 16 -17.11 -20.31 -3.66
N GLU A 17 -16.90 -21.63 -3.61
CA GLU A 17 -16.82 -22.37 -2.35
C GLU A 17 -15.54 -22.05 -1.58
N SER A 18 -14.40 -21.96 -2.28
CA SER A 18 -13.13 -21.55 -1.65
C SER A 18 -13.22 -20.14 -1.07
N PHE A 19 -13.87 -19.20 -1.77
CA PHE A 19 -14.12 -17.88 -1.24
C PHE A 19 -15.01 -17.92 0.02
N ALA A 20 -16.14 -18.64 -0.04
CA ALA A 20 -17.04 -18.80 1.09
C ALA A 20 -16.33 -19.43 2.31
N TYR A 21 -15.43 -20.39 2.07
CA TYR A 21 -14.65 -21.03 3.13
C TYR A 21 -13.53 -20.12 3.66
N ALA A 22 -12.84 -19.38 2.79
CA ALA A 22 -11.80 -18.42 3.18
C ALA A 22 -12.33 -17.37 4.15
N THR A 23 -13.55 -16.87 3.95
CA THR A 23 -14.18 -15.91 4.89
C THR A 23 -14.41 -16.45 6.30
N ARG A 24 -14.35 -17.78 6.49
CA ARG A 24 -14.49 -18.44 7.80
C ARG A 24 -13.15 -18.68 8.51
N ILE A 25 -12.03 -18.53 7.81
CA ILE A 25 -10.70 -18.71 8.40
C ILE A 25 -10.34 -17.45 9.18
N PRO A 26 -10.03 -17.53 10.49
CA PRO A 26 -9.68 -16.36 11.29
C PRO A 26 -8.58 -15.50 10.66
N ALA A 27 -7.56 -16.15 10.10
CA ALA A 27 -6.46 -15.47 9.42
C ALA A 27 -6.92 -14.64 8.21
N LEU A 28 -7.99 -15.03 7.50
CA LEU A 28 -8.46 -14.36 6.28
C LEU A 28 -9.68 -13.46 6.50
N GLN A 29 -10.11 -13.26 7.75
CA GLN A 29 -11.24 -12.40 8.08
C GLN A 29 -10.93 -10.93 7.75
N GLY A 30 -11.87 -10.24 7.09
CA GLY A 30 -11.75 -8.83 6.74
C GLY A 30 -11.04 -8.52 5.41
N SER A 31 -10.49 -9.52 4.72
CA SER A 31 -9.96 -9.32 3.36
C SER A 31 -11.06 -9.06 2.34
N ALA A 32 -10.82 -8.12 1.40
CA ALA A 32 -11.78 -7.77 0.37
C ALA A 32 -12.03 -8.94 -0.60
N ALA A 33 -13.27 -9.08 -1.08
CA ALA A 33 -13.65 -10.18 -1.97
C ALA A 33 -12.89 -10.20 -3.30
N SER A 34 -12.66 -9.01 -3.87
CA SER A 34 -11.85 -8.83 -5.07
C SER A 34 -10.40 -9.28 -4.86
N VAL A 35 -9.83 -8.99 -3.68
CA VAL A 35 -8.48 -9.39 -3.31
C VAL A 35 -8.35 -10.91 -3.27
N LEU A 36 -9.24 -11.60 -2.55
CA LEU A 36 -9.17 -13.05 -2.37
C LEU A 36 -9.37 -13.81 -3.69
N ARG A 37 -10.17 -13.29 -4.62
CA ARG A 37 -10.49 -13.99 -5.87
C ARG A 37 -9.54 -13.72 -7.05
N ASN A 38 -8.77 -12.64 -7.06
CA ASN A 38 -8.19 -12.09 -8.29
C ASN A 38 -7.27 -13.06 -9.09
N HIS A 39 -6.33 -13.76 -8.42
CA HIS A 39 -5.29 -14.54 -9.11
C HIS A 39 -5.43 -16.07 -8.96
N LEU A 40 -6.27 -16.53 -8.03
CA LEU A 40 -6.61 -17.95 -7.87
C LEU A 40 -7.13 -18.64 -9.15
N PRO A 41 -7.91 -17.97 -10.02
CA PRO A 41 -8.37 -18.59 -11.26
C PRO A 41 -7.21 -18.95 -12.20
N LEU A 42 -6.18 -18.10 -12.30
CA LEU A 42 -4.98 -18.36 -13.11
C LEU A 42 -4.15 -19.50 -12.53
N VAL A 43 -4.06 -19.58 -11.20
CA VAL A 43 -3.39 -20.70 -10.51
C VAL A 43 -4.10 -22.02 -10.79
N LEU A 44 -5.44 -22.06 -10.72
CA LEU A 44 -6.22 -23.25 -11.07
C LEU A 44 -6.04 -23.67 -12.54
N ASP A 45 -6.03 -22.70 -13.46
CA ASP A 45 -5.83 -22.94 -14.88
C ASP A 45 -4.42 -23.52 -15.15
N ALA A 46 -3.39 -23.02 -14.46
CA ALA A 46 -2.03 -23.55 -14.51
C ALA A 46 -1.92 -24.97 -13.96
N ILE A 47 -2.58 -25.28 -12.84
CA ILE A 47 -2.62 -26.63 -12.25
C ILE A 47 -3.32 -27.62 -13.18
N ALA A 48 -4.47 -27.22 -13.77
CA ALA A 48 -5.19 -28.06 -14.72
C ALA A 48 -4.34 -28.34 -15.98
N LEU A 49 -3.60 -27.34 -16.46
CA LEU A 49 -2.67 -27.51 -17.58
C LEU A 49 -1.52 -28.47 -17.22
N ASP A 50 -0.93 -28.35 -16.03
CA ASP A 50 0.13 -29.25 -15.57
C ASP A 50 -0.34 -30.71 -15.51
N LEU A 51 -1.54 -30.94 -14.97
CA LEU A 51 -2.18 -32.26 -14.92
C LEU A 51 -2.40 -32.90 -16.31
N GLU A 52 -2.52 -32.10 -17.37
CA GLU A 52 -2.70 -32.59 -18.75
C GLU A 52 -1.37 -32.93 -19.43
N GLN A 53 -0.24 -32.37 -18.96
CA GLN A 53 1.08 -32.63 -19.53
C GLN A 53 1.60 -34.03 -19.15
N PRO A 54 2.35 -34.70 -20.04
CA PRO A 54 3.07 -35.92 -19.69
C PRO A 54 4.18 -35.61 -18.68
N GLN A 55 4.37 -36.50 -17.71
CA GLN A 55 5.37 -36.37 -16.66
C GLN A 55 6.16 -37.66 -16.52
N SER A 56 7.48 -37.57 -16.56
CA SER A 56 8.37 -38.69 -16.28
C SER A 56 8.51 -38.91 -14.77
N ARG A 57 8.96 -40.11 -14.37
CA ARG A 57 9.24 -40.40 -12.96
C ARG A 57 10.31 -39.49 -12.37
N GLU A 58 11.33 -39.14 -13.15
CA GLU A 58 12.38 -38.20 -12.76
C GLU A 58 11.79 -36.81 -12.48
N GLN A 59 10.93 -36.32 -13.38
CA GLN A 59 10.23 -35.04 -13.21
C GLN A 59 9.30 -35.02 -11.97
N SER A 60 8.64 -36.14 -11.64
CA SER A 60 7.84 -36.26 -10.41
C SER A 60 8.70 -36.22 -9.14
N ILE A 61 9.86 -36.89 -9.15
CA ILE A 61 10.81 -36.84 -8.04
C ILE A 61 11.36 -35.41 -7.87
N ASP A 62 11.78 -34.77 -8.95
CA ASP A 62 12.33 -33.41 -8.91
C ASP A 62 11.30 -32.39 -8.41
N LYS A 63 10.04 -32.48 -8.88
CA LYS A 63 8.94 -31.65 -8.33
C LYS A 63 8.75 -31.87 -6.84
N SER A 64 8.72 -33.13 -6.39
CA SER A 64 8.56 -33.47 -4.97
C SER A 64 9.70 -32.93 -4.08
N LEU A 65 10.90 -32.76 -4.65
CA LEU A 65 12.06 -32.19 -3.95
C LEU A 65 12.17 -30.66 -4.11
N GLY A 66 11.29 -30.04 -4.90
CA GLY A 66 11.37 -28.61 -5.24
C GLY A 66 12.53 -28.26 -6.19
N HIS A 67 13.05 -29.25 -6.93
CA HIS A 67 14.14 -29.10 -7.90
C HIS A 67 13.64 -28.93 -9.34
N ALA A 68 12.33 -28.79 -9.54
CA ALA A 68 11.76 -28.55 -10.86
C ALA A 68 12.41 -27.33 -11.52
N ALA A 69 12.67 -27.43 -12.82
CA ALA A 69 13.24 -26.32 -13.57
C ALA A 69 12.32 -25.09 -13.44
N PRO A 70 12.89 -23.90 -13.16
CA PRO A 70 12.09 -22.70 -13.08
C PRO A 70 11.41 -22.44 -14.44
N PRO A 71 10.17 -21.91 -14.43
CA PRO A 71 9.45 -21.63 -15.65
C PRO A 71 10.17 -20.53 -16.45
N ALA A 72 10.03 -20.57 -17.78
CA ALA A 72 10.65 -19.61 -18.69
C ALA A 72 10.09 -18.18 -18.54
N GLU A 73 8.83 -18.09 -18.10
CA GLU A 73 8.13 -16.86 -17.76
C GLU A 73 7.60 -16.96 -16.33
N GLU A 74 7.26 -15.81 -15.73
CA GLU A 74 6.71 -15.76 -14.38
C GLU A 74 5.42 -16.61 -14.30
N SER A 75 5.37 -17.56 -13.36
CA SER A 75 4.22 -18.45 -13.20
C SER A 75 3.04 -17.73 -12.52
N ALA A 76 1.83 -18.23 -12.72
CA ALA A 76 0.65 -17.74 -12.00
C ALA A 76 0.81 -17.80 -10.48
N ALA A 77 1.55 -18.80 -9.96
CA ALA A 77 1.84 -18.92 -8.54
C ALA A 77 2.86 -17.87 -8.06
N GLN A 78 3.91 -17.62 -8.84
CA GLN A 78 4.90 -16.58 -8.56
C GLN A 78 4.25 -15.19 -8.52
N SER A 79 3.40 -14.87 -9.50
CA SER A 79 2.64 -13.62 -9.53
C SER A 79 1.64 -13.52 -8.38
N HIS A 80 0.96 -14.62 -8.03
CA HIS A 80 0.07 -14.69 -6.87
C HIS A 80 0.81 -14.38 -5.56
N GLY A 81 1.94 -15.03 -5.31
CA GLY A 81 2.79 -14.77 -4.13
C GLY A 81 3.27 -13.32 -4.04
N THR A 82 3.76 -12.76 -5.15
CA THR A 82 4.20 -11.36 -5.24
C THR A 82 3.06 -10.39 -4.94
N LEU A 83 1.89 -10.61 -5.53
CA LEU A 83 0.74 -9.74 -5.29
C LEU A 83 0.30 -9.78 -3.83
N ARG A 84 0.27 -10.97 -3.24
CA ARG A 84 -0.12 -11.19 -1.84
C ARG A 84 0.81 -10.48 -0.87
N ALA A 85 2.12 -10.48 -1.15
CA ALA A 85 3.09 -9.69 -0.40
C ALA A 85 2.80 -8.18 -0.49
N ARG A 86 2.51 -7.67 -1.69
CA ARG A 86 2.26 -6.23 -1.91
C ARG A 86 1.04 -5.69 -1.18
N ILE A 87 0.00 -6.52 -1.07
CA ILE A 87 -1.22 -6.16 -0.33
C ILE A 87 -1.14 -6.49 1.16
N GLY A 88 0.02 -6.96 1.64
CA GLY A 88 0.30 -7.18 3.05
C GLY A 88 -0.31 -8.45 3.64
N LEU A 89 -0.69 -9.44 2.81
CA LEU A 89 -1.05 -10.75 3.36
C LEU A 89 0.18 -11.40 3.97
N ASP A 90 0.01 -12.02 5.13
CA ASP A 90 1.03 -12.82 5.75
C ASP A 90 1.18 -14.19 5.06
N ILE A 91 2.26 -14.88 5.39
CA ILE A 91 2.57 -16.19 4.81
C ILE A 91 1.59 -17.29 5.25
N GLU A 92 1.01 -17.19 6.45
CA GLU A 92 0.05 -18.17 6.96
C GLU A 92 -1.28 -18.07 6.21
N GLN A 93 -1.73 -16.85 5.94
CA GLN A 93 -2.89 -16.50 5.11
C GLN A 93 -2.69 -16.99 3.67
N LEU A 94 -1.52 -16.74 3.08
CA LEU A 94 -1.18 -17.24 1.74
C LEU A 94 -1.28 -18.76 1.67
N VAL A 95 -0.66 -19.47 2.63
CA VAL A 95 -0.74 -20.94 2.70
C VAL A 95 -2.17 -21.42 2.98
N ALA A 96 -2.94 -20.67 3.77
CA ALA A 96 -4.34 -20.97 4.03
C ALA A 96 -5.18 -20.94 2.74
N GLU A 97 -5.00 -19.95 1.85
CA GLU A 97 -5.70 -19.89 0.56
C GLU A 97 -5.50 -21.20 -0.24
N TYR A 98 -4.26 -21.67 -0.36
CA TYR A 98 -3.94 -22.93 -1.05
C TYR A 98 -4.54 -24.16 -0.36
N ARG A 99 -4.54 -24.20 0.97
CA ARG A 99 -5.19 -25.29 1.74
C ARG A 99 -6.69 -25.33 1.47
N VAL A 100 -7.34 -24.18 1.38
CA VAL A 100 -8.77 -24.08 1.05
C VAL A 100 -9.04 -24.60 -0.35
N ILE A 101 -8.27 -24.12 -1.34
CA ILE A 101 -8.44 -24.54 -2.74
C ILE A 101 -8.25 -26.05 -2.88
N ARG A 102 -7.17 -26.60 -2.34
CA ARG A 102 -6.91 -28.05 -2.35
C ARG A 102 -8.08 -28.84 -1.74
N SER A 103 -8.60 -28.38 -0.61
CA SER A 103 -9.73 -29.04 0.05
C SER A 103 -11.02 -28.97 -0.79
N CYS A 104 -11.32 -27.82 -1.40
CA CYS A 104 -12.51 -27.64 -2.23
C CYS A 104 -12.42 -28.47 -3.51
N VAL A 105 -11.29 -28.44 -4.21
CA VAL A 105 -11.08 -29.23 -5.44
C VAL A 105 -11.28 -30.71 -5.18
N LEU A 106 -10.59 -31.26 -4.16
CA LEU A 106 -10.68 -32.70 -3.86
C LEU A 106 -12.08 -33.10 -3.37
N ARG A 107 -12.71 -32.29 -2.51
CA ARG A 107 -14.08 -32.57 -2.02
C ARG A 107 -15.10 -32.56 -3.15
N LEU A 108 -15.18 -31.48 -3.92
CA LEU A 108 -16.16 -31.35 -5.00
C LEU A 108 -15.92 -32.40 -6.09
N TRP A 109 -14.66 -32.76 -6.37
CA TRP A 109 -14.35 -33.83 -7.32
C TRP A 109 -14.83 -35.20 -6.82
N MET A 110 -14.62 -35.52 -5.54
CA MET A 110 -15.14 -36.76 -4.93
C MET A 110 -16.68 -36.81 -4.95
N GLU A 111 -17.34 -35.68 -4.73
CA GLU A 111 -18.81 -35.57 -4.75
C GLU A 111 -19.37 -35.66 -6.18
N SER A 112 -18.58 -35.31 -7.20
CA SER A 112 -18.99 -35.32 -8.62
C SER A 112 -19.16 -36.71 -9.24
N GLY A 113 -18.69 -37.79 -8.59
CA GLY A 113 -18.91 -39.18 -9.04
C GLY A 113 -17.71 -40.13 -8.91
N GLN A 114 -17.87 -41.38 -9.36
CA GLN A 114 -16.94 -42.47 -9.05
C GLN A 114 -15.50 -42.25 -9.54
N PRO A 115 -14.49 -42.63 -8.73
CA PRO A 115 -13.08 -42.49 -9.07
C PRO A 115 -12.77 -43.26 -10.37
N THR A 116 -12.16 -42.56 -11.33
CA THR A 116 -11.59 -43.23 -12.50
C THR A 116 -10.46 -44.16 -12.08
N ALA A 117 -10.05 -45.11 -12.93
CA ALA A 117 -8.86 -45.94 -12.67
C ALA A 117 -7.58 -45.11 -12.42
N PHE A 118 -7.60 -43.83 -12.80
CA PHE A 118 -6.50 -42.88 -12.64
C PHE A 118 -6.71 -41.92 -11.47
N ALA A 119 -7.70 -42.13 -10.60
CA ALA A 119 -8.02 -41.15 -9.55
C ALA A 119 -6.87 -40.93 -8.56
N MET A 120 -6.14 -42.01 -8.21
CA MET A 120 -4.96 -41.91 -7.35
C MET A 120 -3.81 -41.15 -8.04
N ASP A 121 -3.58 -41.43 -9.33
CA ASP A 121 -2.58 -40.72 -10.15
C ASP A 121 -2.90 -39.22 -10.24
N ASP A 122 -4.15 -38.87 -10.59
CA ASP A 122 -4.63 -37.49 -10.62
C ASP A 122 -4.48 -36.81 -9.25
N THR A 123 -4.76 -37.52 -8.15
CA THR A 123 -4.61 -36.97 -6.78
C THR A 123 -3.15 -36.69 -6.44
N VAL A 124 -2.25 -37.62 -6.76
CA VAL A 124 -0.81 -37.44 -6.54
C VAL A 124 -0.30 -36.27 -7.36
N ARG A 125 -0.59 -36.24 -8.66
CA ARG A 125 -0.16 -35.15 -9.56
C ARG A 125 -0.75 -33.79 -9.15
N PHE A 126 -1.98 -33.76 -8.67
CA PHE A 126 -2.58 -32.53 -8.15
C PHE A 126 -1.92 -32.04 -6.87
N ASN A 127 -1.59 -32.93 -5.94
CA ASN A 127 -0.86 -32.57 -4.74
C ASN A 127 0.54 -32.05 -5.08
N GLU A 128 1.27 -32.69 -6.00
CA GLU A 128 2.56 -32.19 -6.51
C GLU A 128 2.42 -30.78 -7.11
N ALA A 129 1.42 -30.56 -7.97
CA ALA A 129 1.19 -29.26 -8.60
C ALA A 129 0.80 -28.16 -7.59
N ILE A 130 -0.03 -28.49 -6.59
CA ILE A 130 -0.39 -27.57 -5.50
C ILE A 130 0.83 -27.25 -4.63
N ASP A 131 1.61 -28.26 -4.23
CA ASP A 131 2.76 -28.06 -3.34
C ASP A 131 3.86 -27.25 -4.06
N GLN A 132 4.05 -27.47 -5.37
CA GLN A 132 4.90 -26.61 -6.22
C GLN A 132 4.39 -25.17 -6.24
N ALA A 133 3.09 -24.97 -6.49
CA ALA A 133 2.50 -23.63 -6.51
C ALA A 133 2.60 -22.91 -5.15
N VAL A 134 2.45 -23.64 -4.03
CA VAL A 134 2.68 -23.11 -2.68
C VAL A 134 4.13 -22.70 -2.50
N ALA A 135 5.09 -23.57 -2.87
CA ALA A 135 6.52 -23.29 -2.74
C ALA A 135 6.93 -22.05 -3.54
N GLU A 136 6.50 -21.95 -4.80
CA GLU A 136 6.74 -20.78 -5.65
C GLU A 136 6.13 -19.50 -5.06
N SER A 137 4.86 -19.56 -4.64
CA SER A 137 4.18 -18.39 -4.05
C SER A 137 4.86 -17.93 -2.77
N VAL A 138 5.26 -18.86 -1.90
CA VAL A 138 5.96 -18.56 -0.65
C VAL A 138 7.33 -17.94 -0.92
N ALA A 139 8.09 -18.50 -1.88
CA ALA A 139 9.40 -17.98 -2.23
C ALA A 139 9.33 -16.55 -2.77
N PHE A 140 8.39 -16.29 -3.70
CA PHE A 140 8.20 -14.95 -4.27
C PHE A 140 7.59 -13.96 -3.28
N HIS A 141 6.69 -14.40 -2.42
CA HIS A 141 6.18 -13.60 -1.31
C HIS A 141 7.33 -13.16 -0.39
N ALA A 142 8.14 -14.10 0.08
CA ALA A 142 9.27 -13.82 0.97
C ALA A 142 10.31 -12.91 0.29
N ALA A 143 10.61 -13.15 -0.99
CA ALA A 143 11.53 -12.32 -1.77
C ALA A 143 11.01 -10.88 -1.91
N GLU A 144 9.72 -10.69 -2.21
CA GLU A 144 9.11 -9.37 -2.34
C GLU A 144 9.09 -8.64 -0.98
N VAL A 145 8.72 -9.32 0.11
CA VAL A 145 8.81 -8.75 1.47
C VAL A 145 10.24 -8.35 1.83
N ALA A 146 11.22 -9.22 1.55
CA ALA A 146 12.64 -8.93 1.81
C ALA A 146 13.14 -7.73 0.99
N LYS A 147 12.78 -7.67 -0.29
CA LYS A 147 13.11 -6.55 -1.19
C LYS A 147 12.59 -5.22 -0.64
N TRP A 148 11.32 -5.17 -0.25
CA TRP A 148 10.75 -3.95 0.34
C TRP A 148 11.40 -3.58 1.67
N ARG A 149 11.74 -4.56 2.50
CA ARG A 149 12.50 -4.35 3.73
C ARG A 149 13.89 -3.76 3.47
N HIS A 150 14.59 -4.22 2.44
CA HIS A 150 15.90 -3.68 2.07
C HIS A 150 15.80 -2.26 1.49
N ILE A 151 14.83 -2.01 0.61
CA ILE A 151 14.56 -0.66 0.08
C ILE A 151 14.25 0.29 1.24
N PHE A 152 13.40 -0.12 2.18
CA PHE A 152 13.06 0.64 3.37
C PHE A 152 14.29 1.01 4.19
N LEU A 153 15.12 0.03 4.55
CA LEU A 153 16.34 0.27 5.34
C LEU A 153 17.35 1.17 4.61
N GLY A 154 17.47 1.02 3.29
CA GLY A 154 18.33 1.85 2.46
C GLY A 154 17.87 3.31 2.39
N VAL A 155 16.59 3.53 2.08
CA VAL A 155 15.99 4.88 2.01
C VAL A 155 16.03 5.55 3.38
N LEU A 156 15.67 4.82 4.43
CA LEU A 156 15.72 5.31 5.81
C LEU A 156 17.13 5.75 6.21
N GLY A 157 18.13 4.93 5.94
CA GLY A 157 19.52 5.25 6.25
C GLY A 157 20.01 6.49 5.50
N HIS A 158 19.61 6.66 4.25
CA HIS A 158 19.95 7.84 3.46
C HIS A 158 19.27 9.12 3.97
N ASP A 159 17.95 9.06 4.16
CA ASP A 159 17.13 10.23 4.51
C ASP A 159 17.33 10.70 5.96
N LEU A 160 17.75 9.81 6.87
CA LEU A 160 18.18 10.21 8.22
C LEU A 160 19.59 10.81 8.21
N ARG A 161 20.51 10.24 7.43
CA ARG A 161 21.93 10.64 7.45
C ARG A 161 22.13 12.05 6.90
N GLY A 162 21.38 12.44 5.87
CA GLY A 162 21.42 13.79 5.28
C GLY A 162 21.24 14.92 6.29
N PRO A 163 20.06 15.06 6.93
CA PRO A 163 19.79 16.10 7.92
C PRO A 163 20.69 15.97 9.15
N LEU A 164 21.03 14.75 9.59
CA LEU A 164 21.93 14.55 10.72
C LEU A 164 23.34 15.08 10.44
N ASN A 165 23.90 14.79 9.26
CA ASN A 165 25.18 15.35 8.82
C ASN A 165 25.10 16.88 8.68
N ALA A 166 24.00 17.40 8.13
CA ALA A 166 23.79 18.85 8.04
C ALA A 166 23.76 19.50 9.43
N MET A 167 23.11 18.87 10.42
CA MET A 167 23.11 19.33 11.80
C MET A 167 24.51 19.31 12.41
N LEU A 168 25.26 18.22 12.23
CA LEU A 168 26.64 18.11 12.75
C LEU A 168 27.55 19.20 12.18
N LEU A 169 27.52 19.42 10.86
CA LEU A 169 28.31 20.48 10.22
C LEU A 169 27.86 21.88 10.65
N THR A 170 26.55 22.10 10.78
CA THR A 170 25.99 23.38 11.24
C THR A 170 26.38 23.67 12.69
N ALA A 171 26.37 22.65 13.55
CA ALA A 171 26.81 22.77 14.94
C ALA A 171 28.31 23.06 15.06
N GLN A 172 29.15 22.39 14.27
CA GLN A 172 30.59 22.68 14.18
C GLN A 172 30.86 24.11 13.70
N LEU A 173 30.08 24.60 12.73
CA LEU A 173 30.19 25.98 12.27
C LEU A 173 29.74 26.97 13.35
N LEU A 174 28.66 26.66 14.07
CA LEU A 174 28.16 27.48 15.17
C LEU A 174 29.20 27.58 16.30
N GLU A 175 29.89 26.49 16.63
CA GLU A 175 30.98 26.47 17.61
C GLU A 175 32.13 27.42 17.20
N ARG A 176 32.49 27.43 15.90
CA ARG A 176 33.55 28.31 15.37
C ARG A 176 33.15 29.78 15.31
N VAL A 177 31.90 30.07 14.97
CA VAL A 177 31.38 31.45 14.88
C VAL A 177 31.25 32.07 16.28
N GLY A 178 30.78 31.29 17.26
CA GLY A 178 30.63 31.72 18.66
C GLY A 178 29.85 33.04 18.80
N SER A 179 30.21 33.87 19.78
CA SER A 179 29.59 35.18 20.02
C SER A 179 30.02 36.27 19.04
N GLN A 180 30.91 35.97 18.09
CA GLN A 180 31.53 36.98 17.22
C GLN A 180 30.58 37.47 16.12
N ASN A 181 29.58 36.68 15.75
CA ASN A 181 28.57 37.07 14.78
C ASN A 181 27.16 36.56 15.20
N PRO A 182 26.43 37.34 16.02
CA PRO A 182 25.12 36.94 16.55
C PRO A 182 24.06 36.65 15.47
N GLU A 183 24.07 37.38 14.35
CA GLU A 183 23.13 37.15 13.24
C GLU A 183 23.39 35.79 12.57
N GLN A 184 24.65 35.49 12.26
CA GLN A 184 25.05 34.21 11.70
C GLN A 184 24.77 33.06 12.66
N ALA A 185 25.04 33.23 13.96
CA ALA A 185 24.71 32.24 14.99
C ALA A 185 23.20 31.95 15.04
N THR A 186 22.36 32.99 14.98
CA THR A 186 20.90 32.86 14.96
C THR A 186 20.42 32.10 13.73
N TYR A 187 20.99 32.39 12.55
CA TYR A 187 20.69 31.64 11.33
C TYR A 187 21.04 30.16 11.44
N LEU A 188 22.22 29.83 11.99
CA LEU A 188 22.68 28.44 12.18
C LEU A 188 21.83 27.68 13.20
N VAL A 189 21.43 28.31 14.31
CA VAL A 189 20.47 27.74 15.26
C VAL A 189 19.13 27.46 14.57
N GLY A 190 18.65 28.39 13.75
CA GLY A 190 17.47 28.18 12.93
C GLY A 190 17.61 26.97 12.00
N ALA A 191 18.77 26.78 11.37
CA ALA A 191 19.05 25.62 10.52
C ALA A 191 19.08 24.30 11.30
N LEU A 192 19.65 24.27 12.51
CA LEU A 192 19.61 23.11 13.41
C LEU A 192 18.18 22.73 13.77
N LEU A 193 17.36 23.69 14.19
CA LEU A 193 15.97 23.45 14.57
C LEU A 193 15.14 22.94 13.39
N ARG A 194 15.34 23.48 12.17
CA ARG A 194 14.66 23.00 10.97
C ARG A 194 15.00 21.53 10.68
N ASN A 195 16.28 21.16 10.70
CA ASN A 195 16.69 19.77 10.48
C ASN A 195 16.23 18.82 11.59
N GLY A 196 16.24 19.25 12.86
CA GLY A 196 15.74 18.46 13.98
C GLY A 196 14.23 18.20 13.89
N ARG A 197 13.44 19.22 13.54
CA ARG A 197 12.00 19.06 13.28
C ARG A 197 11.74 18.11 12.11
N TYR A 198 12.51 18.25 11.04
CA TYR A 198 12.43 17.35 9.90
C TYR A 198 12.70 15.89 10.29
N LEU A 199 13.73 15.62 11.10
CA LEU A 199 14.02 14.29 11.63
C LEU A 199 12.87 13.73 12.49
N ASN A 200 12.22 14.56 13.31
CA ASN A 200 11.06 14.12 14.09
C ASN A 200 9.88 13.72 13.18
N VAL A 201 9.53 14.54 12.20
CA VAL A 201 8.48 14.22 11.21
C VAL A 201 8.78 12.90 10.50
N LEU A 202 10.05 12.68 10.16
CA LEU A 202 10.51 11.46 9.52
C LEU A 202 10.31 10.25 10.46
N LEU A 203 10.76 10.34 11.72
CA LEU A 203 10.59 9.28 12.71
C LEU A 203 9.11 8.96 13.01
N ASP A 204 8.27 10.00 13.15
CA ASP A 204 6.83 9.85 13.37
C ASP A 204 6.16 9.11 12.20
N SER A 205 6.53 9.48 10.98
CA SER A 205 6.06 8.81 9.75
C SER A 205 6.43 7.32 9.72
N LEU A 206 7.62 6.94 10.23
CA LEU A 206 8.04 5.53 10.32
C LEU A 206 7.26 4.76 11.39
N LEU A 207 6.99 5.40 12.53
CA LEU A 207 6.21 4.77 13.59
C LEU A 207 4.77 4.53 13.13
N GLU A 208 4.20 5.47 12.37
CA GLU A 208 2.89 5.31 11.73
C GLU A 208 2.90 4.17 10.72
N TYR A 209 3.90 4.11 9.84
CA TYR A 209 4.05 3.01 8.89
C TYR A 209 4.13 1.64 9.58
N ASN A 210 4.94 1.52 10.65
CA ASN A 210 5.05 0.27 11.39
C ASN A 210 3.74 -0.13 12.06
N LYS A 211 3.00 0.81 12.66
CA LYS A 211 1.69 0.55 13.27
C LYS A 211 0.66 0.06 12.24
N ALA A 212 0.64 0.68 11.06
CA ALA A 212 -0.22 0.26 9.96
C ALA A 212 0.14 -1.16 9.46
N THR A 213 1.44 -1.42 9.28
CA THR A 213 1.93 -2.73 8.78
C THR A 213 1.69 -3.87 9.78
N LEU A 214 1.72 -3.59 11.08
CA LEU A 214 1.43 -4.57 12.14
C LEU A 214 -0.08 -4.84 12.33
N GLY A 215 -0.95 -4.26 11.51
CA GLY A 215 -2.40 -4.44 11.61
C GLY A 215 -3.05 -3.78 12.83
N VAL A 216 -2.28 -3.01 13.61
CA VAL A 216 -2.79 -2.25 14.78
C VAL A 216 -3.68 -1.08 14.34
N GLY A 217 -3.56 -0.67 13.07
CA GLY A 217 -4.27 0.46 12.50
C GLY A 217 -3.80 1.80 13.06
N THR A 218 -4.40 2.88 12.58
CA THR A 218 -4.15 4.23 13.11
C THR A 218 -5.19 4.51 14.21
N PRO A 219 -4.80 4.58 15.50
CA PRO A 219 -5.75 4.93 16.55
C PRO A 219 -6.27 6.35 16.30
N LEU A 220 -7.59 6.51 16.38
CA LEU A 220 -8.26 7.80 16.22
C LEU A 220 -8.81 8.28 17.56
N HIS A 221 -8.60 9.56 17.83
CA HIS A 221 -9.29 10.29 18.89
C HIS A 221 -10.40 11.12 18.25
N ARG A 222 -11.51 10.46 17.92
CA ARG A 222 -12.66 11.11 17.30
C ARG A 222 -13.36 12.04 18.28
N GLN A 223 -13.76 13.21 17.79
CA GLN A 223 -14.52 14.20 18.51
C GLN A 223 -15.45 14.95 17.55
N ALA A 224 -16.54 15.50 18.10
CA ALA A 224 -17.41 16.40 17.36
C ALA A 224 -16.63 17.67 16.97
N VAL A 225 -16.37 17.85 15.68
CA VAL A 225 -15.54 18.94 15.17
C VAL A 225 -16.04 19.43 13.82
N ASP A 226 -15.78 20.70 13.53
CA ASP A 226 -15.94 21.29 12.20
C ASP A 226 -14.64 21.13 11.41
N LEU A 227 -14.61 20.19 10.46
CA LEU A 227 -13.39 19.96 9.66
C LEU A 227 -13.07 21.14 8.75
N GLY A 228 -14.05 21.95 8.34
CA GLY A 228 -13.81 23.15 7.56
C GLY A 228 -12.90 24.11 8.32
N ALA A 229 -13.24 24.40 9.57
CA ALA A 229 -12.43 25.25 10.45
C ALA A 229 -11.04 24.65 10.72
N ALA A 230 -10.97 23.35 11.06
CA ALA A 230 -9.70 22.69 11.34
C ALA A 230 -8.75 22.67 10.13
N CYS A 231 -9.28 22.45 8.92
CA CYS A 231 -8.51 22.54 7.68
C CYS A 231 -8.07 23.97 7.39
N GLN A 232 -8.92 24.98 7.65
CA GLN A 232 -8.56 26.37 7.45
C GLN A 232 -7.34 26.77 8.29
N GLU A 233 -7.33 26.45 9.58
CA GLU A 233 -6.20 26.74 10.48
C GLU A 233 -4.90 26.12 9.96
N GLU A 234 -4.95 24.87 9.48
CA GLU A 234 -3.79 24.18 8.92
C GLU A 234 -3.31 24.83 7.61
N LEU A 235 -4.23 25.21 6.73
CA LEU A 235 -3.92 25.86 5.45
C LEU A 235 -3.29 27.25 5.65
N GLU A 236 -3.74 28.00 6.65
CA GLU A 236 -3.13 29.28 7.04
C GLU A 236 -1.68 29.08 7.53
N MET A 237 -1.42 28.04 8.33
CA MET A 237 -0.06 27.69 8.75
C MET A 237 0.81 27.24 7.57
N LEU A 238 0.27 26.43 6.66
CA LEU A 238 0.97 25.97 5.46
C LEU A 238 1.31 27.14 4.52
N GLN A 239 0.42 28.12 4.39
CA GLN A 239 0.68 29.31 3.58
C GLN A 239 1.86 30.13 4.14
N GLN A 240 2.03 30.16 5.47
CA GLN A 240 3.21 30.76 6.11
C GLN A 240 4.48 29.92 5.89
N ALA A 241 4.36 28.59 5.87
CA ALA A 241 5.47 27.68 5.62
C ALA A 241 5.97 27.72 4.16
N PHE A 242 5.07 27.99 3.22
CA PHE A 242 5.37 28.09 1.78
C PHE A 242 5.08 29.50 1.23
N PRO A 243 5.83 30.55 1.66
CA PRO A 243 5.50 31.94 1.33
C PRO A 243 5.63 32.27 -0.16
N LYS A 244 6.37 31.45 -0.93
CA LYS A 244 6.51 31.59 -2.39
C LYS A 244 5.41 30.89 -3.18
N ARG A 245 4.58 30.08 -2.53
CA ARG A 245 3.49 29.31 -3.15
C ARG A 245 2.16 29.99 -2.85
N ARG A 246 1.27 30.04 -3.84
CA ARG A 246 -0.12 30.44 -3.62
C ARG A 246 -0.94 29.21 -3.26
N ILE A 247 -1.42 29.15 -2.01
CA ILE A 247 -2.37 28.13 -1.56
C ILE A 247 -3.75 28.79 -1.57
N ARG A 248 -4.64 28.32 -2.44
CA ARG A 248 -6.04 28.75 -2.47
C ARG A 248 -6.88 27.71 -1.77
N TRP A 249 -7.82 28.14 -0.93
CA TRP A 249 -8.80 27.22 -0.36
C TRP A 249 -10.23 27.73 -0.44
N GLN A 250 -11.15 26.78 -0.48
CA GLN A 250 -12.58 27.02 -0.47
C GLN A 250 -13.25 26.01 0.45
N ILE A 251 -14.11 26.50 1.35
CA ILE A 251 -14.89 25.68 2.27
C ILE A 251 -16.37 25.95 1.99
N THR A 252 -17.14 24.89 1.72
CA THR A 252 -18.57 24.97 1.41
C THR A 252 -19.35 23.86 2.11
N GLY A 253 -20.63 24.12 2.40
CA GLY A 253 -21.50 23.16 3.10
C GLY A 253 -21.20 23.06 4.60
N ASP A 254 -21.84 22.09 5.26
CA ASP A 254 -21.63 21.81 6.69
C ASP A 254 -20.58 20.71 6.85
N ALA A 255 -19.41 21.03 7.39
CA ALA A 255 -18.30 20.08 7.57
C ALA A 255 -18.21 19.50 9.00
N ARG A 256 -19.29 19.61 9.79
CA ARG A 256 -19.33 19.06 11.15
C ARG A 256 -19.59 17.56 11.17
N GLY A 257 -18.88 16.86 12.05
CA GLY A 257 -19.04 15.41 12.26
C GLY A 257 -18.10 14.90 13.35
N ASP A 258 -18.00 13.57 13.47
CA ASP A 258 -17.17 12.88 14.44
C ASP A 258 -15.86 12.39 13.81
N PHE A 259 -14.80 13.20 13.97
CA PHE A 259 -13.51 13.03 13.31
C PHE A 259 -12.35 13.23 14.29
N ASP A 260 -11.16 12.73 13.94
CA ASP A 260 -9.92 13.13 14.61
C ASP A 260 -9.29 14.30 13.83
N PRO A 261 -9.43 15.56 14.28
CA PRO A 261 -8.95 16.72 13.55
C PRO A 261 -7.42 16.78 13.48
N SER A 262 -6.70 16.15 14.41
CA SER A 262 -5.24 16.13 14.36
C SER A 262 -4.75 15.29 13.17
N ARG A 263 -5.38 14.13 12.96
CA ARG A 263 -5.11 13.25 11.83
C ARG A 263 -5.56 13.86 10.52
N VAL A 264 -6.75 14.48 10.46
CA VAL A 264 -7.19 15.12 9.22
C VAL A 264 -6.27 16.28 8.82
N ARG A 265 -5.80 17.11 9.78
CA ARG A 265 -4.80 18.15 9.50
C ARG A 265 -3.49 17.56 8.97
N GLN A 266 -3.01 16.46 9.54
CA GLN A 266 -1.84 15.74 9.04
C GLN A 266 -2.02 15.28 7.59
N ALA A 267 -3.19 14.73 7.24
CA ALA A 267 -3.49 14.33 5.87
C ALA A 267 -3.47 15.53 4.90
N VAL A 268 -4.09 16.66 5.27
CA VAL A 268 -4.06 17.90 4.48
C VAL A 268 -2.63 18.43 4.32
N SER A 269 -1.85 18.44 5.39
CA SER A 269 -0.45 18.85 5.39
C SER A 269 0.39 18.02 4.42
N ASN A 270 0.19 16.70 4.42
CA ASN A 270 0.86 15.79 3.49
C ASN A 270 0.46 16.02 2.03
N LEU A 271 -0.84 16.22 1.75
CA LEU A 271 -1.34 16.49 0.39
C LEU A 271 -0.82 17.82 -0.16
N VAL A 272 -0.88 18.89 0.64
CA VAL A 272 -0.40 20.22 0.26
C VAL A 272 1.12 20.24 0.08
N SER A 273 1.86 19.60 0.99
CA SER A 273 3.31 19.49 0.87
C SER A 273 3.71 18.68 -0.37
N ASN A 274 2.97 17.62 -0.70
CA ASN A 274 3.18 16.86 -1.94
C ASN A 274 2.93 17.73 -3.18
N ALA A 275 1.80 18.44 -3.22
CA ALA A 275 1.47 19.38 -4.28
C ALA A 275 2.56 20.45 -4.45
N ALA A 276 3.04 21.05 -3.36
CA ALA A 276 4.10 22.05 -3.35
C ALA A 276 5.49 21.51 -3.73
N GLN A 277 5.71 20.19 -3.70
CA GLN A 277 6.96 19.57 -4.15
C GLN A 277 6.92 19.19 -5.63
N HIS A 278 5.74 18.84 -6.16
CA HIS A 278 5.60 18.25 -7.49
C HIS A 278 4.96 19.14 -8.55
N SER A 279 4.67 20.40 -8.22
CA SER A 279 4.19 21.40 -9.18
C SER A 279 5.22 22.52 -9.40
N PRO A 280 5.14 23.31 -10.48
CA PRO A 280 6.06 24.44 -10.70
C PRO A 280 6.00 25.49 -9.57
N GLU A 281 7.11 26.14 -9.22
CA GLU A 281 7.17 27.07 -8.07
C GLU A 281 6.10 28.19 -8.10
N ASP A 282 5.78 28.71 -9.30
CA ASP A 282 4.81 29.80 -9.49
C ASP A 282 3.36 29.32 -9.62
N SER A 283 3.12 28.00 -9.51
CA SER A 283 1.78 27.43 -9.65
C SER A 283 0.99 27.44 -8.34
N GLU A 284 -0.33 27.47 -8.48
CA GLU A 284 -1.28 27.44 -7.37
C GLU A 284 -1.55 26.00 -6.92
N VAL A 285 -1.69 25.82 -5.61
CA VAL A 285 -2.25 24.61 -4.98
C VAL A 285 -3.65 24.95 -4.50
N ALA A 286 -4.67 24.26 -4.99
CA ALA A 286 -6.06 24.47 -4.60
C ALA A 286 -6.51 23.39 -3.60
N VAL A 287 -7.19 23.80 -2.53
CA VAL A 287 -7.76 22.89 -1.52
C VAL A 287 -9.25 23.19 -1.32
N ILE A 288 -10.10 22.22 -1.63
CA ILE A 288 -11.56 22.36 -1.61
C ILE A 288 -12.11 21.43 -0.54
N VAL A 289 -12.81 22.00 0.44
CA VAL A 289 -13.52 21.25 1.49
C VAL A 289 -15.03 21.40 1.27
N VAL A 290 -15.71 20.28 1.03
CA VAL A 290 -17.16 20.23 0.79
C VAL A 290 -17.81 19.37 1.85
N GLY A 291 -18.57 20.01 2.73
CA GLY A 291 -19.45 19.36 3.69
C GLY A 291 -20.73 18.87 3.04
N GLN A 292 -20.87 17.56 2.88
CA GLN A 292 -22.07 16.91 2.36
C GLN A 292 -22.96 16.40 3.50
N ALA A 293 -24.13 15.84 3.16
CA ALA A 293 -25.07 15.35 4.17
C ALA A 293 -24.48 14.23 5.05
N ALA A 294 -23.75 13.28 4.46
CA ALA A 294 -23.22 12.10 5.17
C ALA A 294 -21.68 12.06 5.29
N ALA A 295 -20.96 12.94 4.61
CA ALA A 295 -19.51 12.92 4.54
C ALA A 295 -18.93 14.32 4.37
N VAL A 296 -17.62 14.45 4.59
CA VAL A 296 -16.82 15.61 4.23
C VAL A 296 -15.85 15.19 3.15
N GLU A 297 -15.85 15.91 2.03
CA GLU A 297 -14.93 15.72 0.92
C GLU A 297 -13.83 16.78 0.97
N ILE A 298 -12.58 16.35 0.94
CA ILE A 298 -11.39 17.20 0.93
C ILE A 298 -10.62 16.88 -0.34
N THR A 299 -10.48 17.88 -1.21
CA THR A 299 -9.83 17.74 -2.51
C THR A 299 -8.61 18.66 -2.57
N THR A 300 -7.48 18.13 -3.02
CA THR A 300 -6.27 18.91 -3.32
C THR A 300 -5.93 18.79 -4.80
N GLU A 301 -5.69 19.94 -5.44
CA GLU A 301 -5.36 20.03 -6.87
C GLU A 301 -4.08 20.83 -7.08
N ASN A 302 -3.24 20.35 -8.00
CA ASN A 302 -2.07 21.08 -8.48
C ASN A 302 -1.74 20.70 -9.92
N LEU A 303 -1.01 21.57 -10.60
CA LEU A 303 -0.44 21.25 -11.90
C LEU A 303 0.54 20.08 -11.74
N SER A 304 0.47 19.13 -12.67
CA SER A 304 1.41 18.03 -12.75
C SER A 304 1.75 17.71 -14.20
N ASP A 305 2.92 17.11 -14.40
CA ASP A 305 3.21 16.41 -15.65
C ASP A 305 2.21 15.25 -15.85
N PRO A 306 2.04 14.76 -17.09
CA PRO A 306 1.19 13.59 -17.35
C PRO A 306 1.64 12.38 -16.53
N ILE A 307 0.72 11.81 -15.75
CA ILE A 307 0.96 10.61 -14.94
C ILE A 307 0.28 9.43 -15.64
N PRO A 308 1.01 8.34 -15.97
CA PRO A 308 0.40 7.15 -16.55
C PRO A 308 -0.70 6.57 -15.64
N PRO A 309 -1.82 6.08 -16.19
CA PRO A 309 -2.92 5.53 -15.40
C PRO A 309 -2.49 4.43 -14.43
N GLU A 310 -1.57 3.56 -14.86
CA GLU A 310 -1.00 2.46 -14.05
C GLU A 310 -0.27 2.94 -12.79
N VAL A 311 0.22 4.19 -12.78
CA VAL A 311 0.94 4.77 -11.65
C VAL A 311 -0.04 5.32 -10.61
N LEU A 312 -1.22 5.80 -11.02
CA LEU A 312 -2.21 6.45 -10.13
C LEU A 312 -2.63 5.55 -8.97
N ASP A 313 -2.94 4.29 -9.26
CA ASP A 313 -3.36 3.31 -8.25
C ASP A 313 -2.27 2.99 -7.23
N THR A 314 -1.01 3.24 -7.61
CA THR A 314 0.16 2.92 -6.79
C THR A 314 0.74 4.13 -6.06
N LEU A 315 0.23 5.35 -6.28
CA LEU A 315 0.75 6.57 -5.65
C LEU A 315 0.68 6.54 -4.11
N PHE A 316 -0.26 5.79 -3.57
CA PHE A 316 -0.44 5.63 -2.13
C PHE A 316 0.36 4.47 -1.53
N ASP A 317 1.09 3.72 -2.36
CA ASP A 317 1.95 2.65 -1.87
C ASP A 317 3.15 3.23 -1.13
N PRO A 318 3.52 2.64 0.02
CA PRO A 318 4.62 3.15 0.82
C PRO A 318 5.94 3.07 0.05
N LEU A 319 6.82 4.04 0.28
CA LEU A 319 8.20 4.04 -0.23
C LEU A 319 8.33 4.09 -1.76
N ARG A 320 7.24 4.38 -2.49
CA ARG A 320 7.33 4.66 -3.92
C ARG A 320 7.86 6.06 -4.15
N ARG A 321 9.10 6.15 -4.64
CA ARG A 321 9.62 7.35 -5.29
C ARG A 321 9.43 7.19 -6.79
N ASN A 322 8.70 8.11 -7.41
CA ASN A 322 8.85 8.32 -8.84
C ASN A 322 10.27 8.85 -9.05
N ALA A 323 11.04 8.20 -9.91
CA ALA A 323 12.36 8.69 -10.32
C ALA A 323 12.16 10.00 -11.09
N SER A 324 12.05 11.13 -10.39
CA SER A 324 12.02 12.44 -11.02
C SER A 324 13.38 12.69 -11.68
N PRO A 325 13.45 13.11 -12.96
CA PRO A 325 14.70 13.41 -13.66
C PRO A 325 15.46 14.61 -13.07
N SER A 326 14.76 15.45 -12.33
CA SER A 326 15.30 16.61 -11.62
C SER A 326 15.83 16.17 -10.26
N GLY A 327 17.14 15.86 -10.21
CA GLY A 327 17.89 15.40 -9.03
C GLY A 327 17.95 16.34 -7.81
N ALA A 328 16.91 17.13 -7.55
CA ALA A 328 16.71 17.77 -6.26
C ALA A 328 16.19 16.73 -5.26
N SER A 329 17.06 16.26 -4.38
CA SER A 329 16.70 15.38 -3.26
C SER A 329 15.79 16.12 -2.28
N SER A 330 14.49 16.19 -2.54
CA SER A 330 13.51 16.48 -1.49
C SER A 330 13.40 15.22 -0.65
N GLY A 331 14.07 15.24 0.51
CA GLY A 331 14.09 14.15 1.47
C GLY A 331 12.68 13.87 1.96
N ASN A 332 11.98 12.96 1.34
CA ASN A 332 10.75 12.39 1.88
C ASN A 332 10.79 10.90 1.56
N LEU A 333 10.48 10.06 2.55
CA LEU A 333 10.48 8.61 2.38
C LEU A 333 9.40 8.12 1.40
N GLY A 334 8.60 9.00 0.79
CA GLY A 334 7.43 8.60 0.01
C GLY A 334 6.32 8.02 0.88
N LEU A 335 6.28 8.37 2.17
CA LEU A 335 5.26 7.91 3.12
C LEU A 335 4.08 8.87 3.24
N GLY A 336 4.18 10.11 2.75
CA GLY A 336 3.13 11.13 2.94
C GLY A 336 1.77 10.70 2.39
N LEU A 337 1.71 10.25 1.13
CA LEU A 337 0.46 9.76 0.53
C LEU A 337 -0.02 8.46 1.17
N PHE A 338 0.88 7.56 1.56
CA PHE A 338 0.53 6.37 2.32
C PHE A 338 -0.18 6.72 3.64
N ILE A 339 0.35 7.69 4.39
CA ILE A 339 -0.25 8.19 5.64
C ILE A 339 -1.64 8.77 5.38
N VAL A 340 -1.82 9.54 4.30
CA VAL A 340 -3.16 10.04 3.90
C VAL A 340 -4.13 8.89 3.71
N ARG A 341 -3.72 7.82 3.01
CA ARG A 341 -4.54 6.63 2.80
C ARG A 341 -4.90 5.92 4.11
N GLU A 342 -3.95 5.75 5.02
CA GLU A 342 -4.21 5.12 6.31
C GLU A 342 -5.11 5.96 7.22
N ILE A 343 -4.96 7.29 7.19
CA ILE A 343 -5.86 8.21 7.90
C ILE A 343 -7.29 8.13 7.35
N ALA A 344 -7.45 8.12 6.03
CA ALA A 344 -8.77 7.98 5.39
C ALA A 344 -9.42 6.63 5.77
N LYS A 345 -8.68 5.53 5.66
CA LYS A 345 -9.14 4.19 6.04
C LYS A 345 -9.54 4.10 7.52
N ALA A 346 -8.73 4.65 8.42
CA ALA A 346 -9.04 4.68 9.85
C ALA A 346 -10.36 5.45 10.12
N HIS A 347 -10.65 6.46 9.31
CA HIS A 347 -11.91 7.19 9.34
C HIS A 347 -13.09 6.46 8.66
N GLN A 348 -12.89 5.24 8.14
CA GLN A 348 -13.84 4.51 7.29
C GLN A 348 -14.15 5.23 5.97
N GLY A 349 -13.24 6.09 5.55
CA GLY A 349 -13.29 6.82 4.30
C GLY A 349 -12.37 6.22 3.23
N GLU A 350 -12.21 6.96 2.16
CA GLU A 350 -11.34 6.60 1.05
C GLU A 350 -10.57 7.81 0.52
N VAL A 351 -9.46 7.55 -0.15
CA VAL A 351 -8.71 8.55 -0.90
C VAL A 351 -8.44 8.02 -2.31
N THR A 352 -8.63 8.87 -3.31
CA THR A 352 -8.44 8.54 -4.72
C THR A 352 -7.56 9.60 -5.39
N ALA A 353 -6.84 9.21 -6.44
CA ALA A 353 -6.07 10.10 -7.29
C ALA A 353 -6.62 10.05 -8.71
N SER A 354 -6.71 11.21 -9.36
CA SER A 354 -7.13 11.32 -10.76
C SER A 354 -6.35 12.41 -11.45
N THR A 355 -6.14 12.28 -12.76
CA THR A 355 -5.48 13.32 -13.56
C THR A 355 -6.37 13.71 -14.73
N ALA A 356 -6.48 15.02 -14.97
CA ALA A 356 -7.20 15.58 -16.10
C ALA A 356 -6.57 16.93 -16.46
N ASP A 357 -6.44 17.22 -17.76
CA ASP A 357 -6.01 18.53 -18.27
C ASP A 357 -4.72 19.10 -17.64
N GLY A 358 -3.74 18.23 -17.33
CA GLY A 358 -2.47 18.64 -16.69
C GLY A 358 -2.58 18.97 -15.21
N VAL A 359 -3.68 18.57 -14.56
CA VAL A 359 -3.93 18.70 -13.13
C VAL A 359 -4.02 17.31 -12.51
N ILE A 360 -3.32 17.11 -11.39
CA ILE A 360 -3.58 15.98 -10.50
C ILE A 360 -4.53 16.42 -9.39
N ARG A 361 -5.52 15.57 -9.12
CA ARG A 361 -6.50 15.73 -8.06
C ARG A 361 -6.42 14.55 -7.10
N PHE A 362 -6.17 14.85 -5.83
CA PHE A 362 -6.32 13.92 -4.72
C PHE A 362 -7.63 14.23 -4.00
N LYS A 363 -8.53 13.25 -3.92
CA LYS A 363 -9.86 13.38 -3.31
C LYS A 363 -9.97 12.42 -2.13
N MET A 364 -10.11 12.96 -0.92
CA MET A 364 -10.35 12.23 0.32
C MET A 364 -11.79 12.43 0.78
N VAL A 365 -12.51 11.33 1.05
CA VAL A 365 -13.91 11.34 1.48
C VAL A 365 -14.03 10.70 2.86
N LEU A 366 -14.50 11.45 3.85
CA LEU A 366 -14.59 11.01 5.24
C LEU A 366 -16.06 11.01 5.72
N PRO A 367 -16.62 9.87 6.17
CA PRO A 367 -17.97 9.83 6.72
C PRO A 367 -18.12 10.66 8.01
N LYS A 368 -19.20 11.44 8.14
CA LYS A 368 -19.48 12.30 9.31
C LYS A 368 -19.78 11.54 10.60
N SER A 369 -20.22 10.30 10.49
CA SER A 369 -20.51 9.41 11.62
C SER A 369 -19.85 8.07 11.38
N SER A 370 -19.24 7.49 12.41
CA SER A 370 -18.88 6.07 12.36
C SER A 370 -20.15 5.25 12.14
N LYS A 371 -20.15 4.30 11.18
CA LYS A 371 -21.12 3.22 11.29
C LYS A 371 -20.86 2.55 12.64
N ALA A 372 -21.88 2.39 13.48
CA ALA A 372 -21.75 1.54 14.65
C ALA A 372 -21.35 0.16 14.15
N ALA A 373 -20.21 -0.36 14.65
CA ALA A 373 -19.70 -1.69 14.32
C ALA A 373 -20.62 -2.77 14.90
#